data_AF-A0A836V3K5-F1
#
_entry.id   AF-A0A836V3K5-F1
#
_cell.length_a   1.000
_cell.length_b   1.000
_cell.length_c   1.000
_cell.angle_alpha   90.00
_cell.angle_beta   90.00
_cell.angle_gamma   90.00
#
_symmetry.space_group_name_H-M   'P 1'
#
loop_
_entity.id
_entity.type
_entity.pdbx_description
1 polymer ?
#
loop_
_entity_poly.entity_id
_entity_poly.type
_entity_poly.pdbx_seq_one_letter_code
_entity_poly.pdbx_strand_id
1 'polypeptide(L)'
;MISRRFFLKGTVATAAGLILPSWVVHAERYIEGEGEPFLEPLVSHQNTLYAIDGNGEGGYGLFLGDPFKKPQTRMTWEEYIERCPFANTLQEYSEGVDSEDLPRPDELVGELEIYNVSEYWENPSRLAFHFLENLDLGPELDGDNGIGAINFYDGLSPADDSQFVDVPDYLSISLLQKRLNEIDGTVAVKVLGLEDLNGRTPYFN
;
A
#
# COMPACT_ATOMS: atom_id res chain seq x y z
N MET A 1 -18.62 -5.82 9.39
CA MET A 1 -19.55 -4.68 9.53
C MET A 1 -18.88 -3.52 8.81
N ILE A 2 -19.37 -3.15 7.62
CA ILE A 2 -18.69 -2.21 6.73
C ILE A 2 -18.88 -0.78 7.29
N SER A 3 -17.80 -0.14 7.74
CA SER A 3 -17.80 1.30 8.00
C SER A 3 -17.43 2.01 6.69
N ARG A 4 -18.44 2.50 5.96
CA ARG A 4 -18.26 3.40 4.82
C ARG A 4 -18.66 4.80 5.26
N ARG A 5 -17.69 5.72 5.37
CA ARG A 5 -17.95 7.14 5.55
C ARG A 5 -17.42 7.90 4.34
N PHE A 6 -18.32 8.18 3.39
CA PHE A 6 -18.12 9.22 2.40
C PHE A 6 -18.11 10.57 3.13
N PHE A 7 -16.94 11.21 3.26
CA PHE A 7 -16.93 12.63 3.62
C PHE A 7 -17.17 13.45 2.37
N LEU A 8 -18.32 14.11 2.33
CA LEU A 8 -18.61 15.15 1.34
C LEU A 8 -17.48 16.18 1.37
N LYS A 9 -16.97 16.52 0.18
CA LYS A 9 -16.12 17.69 -0.08
C LYS A 9 -16.70 18.92 0.63
N GLY A 10 -16.17 19.25 1.79
CA GLY A 10 -16.47 20.47 2.51
C GLY A 10 -15.57 21.56 1.98
N THR A 11 -16.09 22.39 1.09
CA THR A 11 -15.51 23.70 0.77
C THR A 11 -15.20 24.41 2.08
N VAL A 12 -13.93 24.78 2.29
CA VAL A 12 -13.47 25.52 3.47
C VAL A 12 -14.09 26.92 3.46
N ALA A 13 -15.28 27.03 4.02
CA ALA A 13 -15.89 28.29 4.42
C ALA A 13 -15.85 28.36 5.95
N THR A 14 -14.75 28.91 6.48
CA THR A 14 -14.65 29.48 7.83
C THR A 14 -15.34 28.69 8.96
N ALA A 15 -14.72 27.60 9.41
CA ALA A 15 -14.96 27.10 10.76
C ALA A 15 -14.10 27.94 11.73
N ALA A 16 -14.76 28.79 12.51
CA ALA A 16 -14.11 29.57 13.55
C ALA A 16 -13.43 28.64 14.58
N GLY A 17 -12.10 28.72 14.70
CA GLY A 17 -11.38 28.28 15.91
C GLY A 17 -10.33 27.17 15.77
N LEU A 18 -10.15 26.53 14.61
CA LEU A 18 -8.99 25.63 14.42
C LEU A 18 -7.76 26.45 14.03
N ILE A 19 -6.77 26.53 14.92
CA ILE A 19 -5.42 26.94 14.55
C ILE A 19 -4.78 25.72 13.89
N LEU A 20 -4.75 25.71 12.55
CA LEU A 20 -4.03 24.68 11.82
C LEU A 20 -2.52 24.84 12.08
N PRO A 21 -1.76 23.73 12.21
CA PRO A 21 -0.31 23.79 12.25
C PRO A 21 0.23 24.55 11.03
N SER A 22 1.29 25.34 11.21
CA SER A 22 1.87 26.13 10.10
C SER A 22 2.31 25.28 8.92
N TRP A 23 2.68 24.02 9.18
CA TRP A 23 3.04 23.05 8.16
C TRP A 23 1.86 22.68 7.26
N VAL A 24 0.68 22.41 7.84
CA VAL A 24 -0.54 22.05 7.08
C VAL A 24 -0.91 23.18 6.13
N VAL A 25 -0.91 24.42 6.62
CA VAL A 25 -1.18 25.61 5.80
C VAL A 25 -0.16 25.77 4.67
N HIS A 26 1.09 25.38 4.89
CA HIS A 26 2.11 25.41 3.85
C HIS A 26 1.85 24.34 2.78
N ALA A 27 1.56 23.11 3.20
CA ALA A 27 1.25 22.00 2.29
C ALA A 27 0.00 22.30 1.44
N GLU A 28 -1.07 22.82 2.04
CA GLU A 28 -2.28 23.22 1.30
C GLU A 28 -1.99 24.27 0.23
N ARG A 29 -1.22 25.31 0.56
CA ARG A 29 -0.83 26.35 -0.41
C ARG A 29 0.03 25.81 -1.54
N TYR A 30 0.91 24.86 -1.23
CA TYR A 30 1.71 24.19 -2.25
C TYR A 30 0.81 23.39 -3.20
N ILE A 31 -0.13 22.62 -2.66
CA ILE A 31 -1.10 21.84 -3.44
C ILE A 31 -1.96 22.76 -4.32
N GLU A 32 -2.45 23.89 -3.79
CA GLU A 32 -3.22 24.88 -4.55
C GLU A 32 -2.41 25.52 -5.69
N GLY A 33 -1.10 25.73 -5.49
CA GLY A 33 -0.22 26.37 -6.45
C GLY A 33 0.31 25.45 -7.53
N GLU A 34 0.75 24.25 -7.15
CA GLU A 34 1.46 23.31 -8.02
C GLU A 34 0.55 22.19 -8.55
N GLY A 35 -0.59 21.93 -7.90
CA GLY A 35 -1.49 20.83 -8.27
C GLY A 35 -0.94 19.45 -7.91
N GLU A 36 0.04 19.37 -7.02
CA GLU A 36 0.76 18.15 -6.61
C GLU A 36 0.92 18.13 -5.08
N PRO A 37 1.09 16.96 -4.44
CA PRO A 37 1.32 16.90 -3.00
C PRO A 37 2.67 17.53 -2.64
N PHE A 38 2.70 18.19 -1.50
CA PHE A 38 3.94 18.62 -0.88
C PHE A 38 4.66 17.41 -0.26
N LEU A 39 5.76 16.98 -0.88
CA LEU A 39 6.55 15.84 -0.42
C LEU A 39 7.91 16.33 0.07
N GLU A 40 8.12 16.26 1.38
CA GLU A 40 9.40 16.65 1.97
C GLU A 40 10.52 15.67 1.55
N PRO A 41 11.74 16.18 1.30
CA PRO A 41 12.87 15.35 0.94
C PRO A 41 13.23 14.40 2.08
N LEU A 42 13.63 13.19 1.72
CA LEU A 42 14.01 12.17 2.68
C LEU A 42 15.42 12.40 3.25
N VAL A 43 15.65 11.87 4.45
CA VAL A 43 16.99 11.75 5.05
C VAL A 43 17.82 10.70 4.32
N SER A 44 17.20 9.56 3.96
CA SER A 44 17.78 8.49 3.16
C SER A 44 16.70 7.80 2.33
N HIS A 45 17.05 7.04 1.30
CA HIS A 45 16.04 6.33 0.48
C HIS A 45 16.35 4.84 0.44
N GLN A 46 15.39 4.03 0.90
CA GLN A 46 15.44 2.57 0.86
C GLN A 46 14.27 1.97 0.08
N ASN A 47 13.06 2.47 0.32
CA ASN A 47 11.83 1.92 -0.25
C ASN A 47 10.96 3.02 -0.88
N THR A 48 10.12 2.63 -1.84
CA THR A 48 9.12 3.51 -2.45
C THR A 48 7.72 3.00 -2.13
N LEU A 49 6.86 3.89 -1.65
CA LEU A 49 5.43 3.70 -1.48
C LEU A 49 4.71 4.47 -2.61
N TYR A 50 4.19 3.76 -3.60
CA TYR A 50 3.48 4.37 -4.71
C TYR A 50 2.06 4.71 -4.30
N ALA A 51 1.60 5.91 -4.61
CA ALA A 51 0.21 6.33 -4.51
C ALA A 51 -0.34 6.49 -5.93
N ILE A 52 -1.23 5.58 -6.34
CA ILE A 52 -1.70 5.49 -7.73
C ILE A 52 -3.17 5.86 -7.80
N ASP A 53 -3.49 6.88 -8.60
CA ASP A 53 -4.86 7.18 -9.00
C ASP A 53 -5.23 6.33 -10.23
N GLY A 54 -5.95 5.22 -9.99
CA GLY A 54 -6.31 4.25 -11.02
C GLY A 54 -7.49 4.66 -11.89
N ASN A 55 -8.31 5.64 -11.49
CA ASN A 55 -9.54 6.03 -12.19
C ASN A 55 -9.58 7.52 -12.58
N GLY A 56 -8.63 8.34 -12.12
CA GLY A 56 -8.59 9.78 -12.34
C GLY A 56 -9.67 10.56 -11.59
N GLU A 57 -10.38 9.91 -10.67
CA GLU A 57 -11.48 10.53 -9.90
C GLU A 57 -11.02 10.97 -8.50
N GLY A 58 -9.73 10.81 -8.20
CA GLY A 58 -9.17 10.96 -6.87
C GLY A 58 -9.35 9.70 -6.02
N GLY A 59 -8.56 9.59 -4.95
CA GLY A 59 -8.37 8.36 -4.20
C GLY A 59 -7.21 7.54 -4.77
N TYR A 60 -6.15 7.40 -3.99
CA TYR A 60 -4.90 6.79 -4.42
C TYR A 60 -4.70 5.49 -3.68
N GLY A 61 -4.64 4.37 -4.42
CA GLY A 61 -4.23 3.09 -3.87
C GLY A 61 -2.74 3.11 -3.53
N LEU A 62 -2.37 2.58 -2.37
CA LEU A 62 -0.98 2.54 -1.91
C LEU A 62 -0.33 1.18 -2.19
N PHE A 63 0.89 1.21 -2.75
CA PHE A 63 1.64 0.02 -3.13
C PHE A 63 3.10 0.13 -2.68
N LEU A 64 3.58 -0.83 -1.89
CA LEU A 64 4.96 -0.84 -1.40
C LEU A 64 5.85 -1.67 -2.34
N GLY A 65 6.88 -1.03 -2.92
CA GLY A 65 7.69 -1.63 -3.99
C GLY A 65 7.07 -1.40 -5.37
N ASP A 66 7.60 -2.04 -6.41
CA ASP A 66 7.17 -1.80 -7.81
C ASP A 66 5.81 -2.47 -8.11
N PRO A 67 4.72 -1.69 -8.28
CA PRO A 67 3.38 -2.25 -8.57
C PRO A 67 3.25 -2.77 -10.01
N PHE A 68 4.21 -2.44 -10.88
CA PHE A 68 4.26 -2.88 -12.28
C PHE A 68 5.21 -4.05 -12.49
N LYS A 69 5.76 -4.63 -11.42
CA LYS A 69 6.57 -5.83 -11.52
C LYS A 69 5.69 -7.02 -11.85
N LYS A 70 5.96 -7.68 -12.97
CA LYS A 70 5.31 -8.95 -13.31
C LYS A 70 5.67 -10.01 -12.26
N PRO A 71 4.69 -10.75 -11.71
CA PRO A 71 5.00 -11.90 -10.89
C PRO A 71 5.73 -12.96 -11.71
N GLN A 72 6.56 -13.75 -11.04
CA GLN A 72 7.21 -14.88 -11.69
C GLN A 72 6.18 -15.98 -11.94
N THR A 73 6.11 -16.46 -13.18
CA THR A 73 5.09 -17.43 -13.60
C THR A 73 5.59 -18.87 -13.62
N ARG A 74 6.86 -19.09 -13.27
CA ARG A 74 7.50 -20.41 -13.28
C ARG A 74 8.62 -20.45 -12.27
N MET A 75 8.54 -21.35 -11.31
CA MET A 75 9.58 -21.59 -10.31
C MET A 75 9.60 -23.05 -9.89
N THR A 76 10.74 -23.50 -9.36
CA THR A 76 10.85 -24.82 -8.73
C THR A 76 10.34 -24.80 -7.29
N TRP A 77 10.09 -25.97 -6.70
CA TRP A 77 9.70 -26.06 -5.28
C TRP A 77 10.77 -25.49 -4.35
N GLU A 78 12.06 -25.63 -4.69
CA GLU A 78 13.16 -24.99 -3.97
C GLU A 78 13.02 -23.46 -3.97
N GLU A 79 12.86 -22.84 -5.15
CA GLU A 79 12.68 -21.39 -5.30
C GLU A 79 11.39 -20.88 -4.62
N TYR A 80 10.34 -21.69 -4.58
CA TYR A 80 9.08 -21.36 -3.93
C TYR A 80 9.22 -21.32 -2.41
N ILE A 81 9.88 -22.32 -1.81
CA ILE A 81 10.10 -22.37 -0.37
C ILE A 81 10.97 -21.21 0.10
N GLU A 82 11.97 -20.79 -0.69
CA GLU A 82 12.77 -19.59 -0.37
C GLU A 82 11.93 -18.31 -0.25
N ARG A 83 10.75 -18.26 -0.87
CA ARG A 83 9.82 -17.11 -0.85
C ARG A 83 8.68 -17.27 0.12
N CYS A 84 8.49 -18.48 0.64
CA CYS A 84 7.38 -18.81 1.52
C CYS A 84 7.67 -18.25 2.92
N PRO A 85 6.88 -17.30 3.45
CA PRO A 85 7.21 -16.69 4.74
C PRO A 85 6.87 -17.59 5.94
N PHE A 86 6.16 -18.71 5.72
CA PHE A 86 5.65 -19.58 6.77
C PHE A 86 6.24 -21.00 6.77
N ALA A 87 7.11 -21.33 5.82
CA ALA A 87 7.77 -22.62 5.76
C ALA A 87 9.22 -22.46 5.31
N ASN A 88 10.16 -23.10 6.00
CA ASN A 88 11.58 -23.08 5.64
C ASN A 88 11.99 -24.31 4.83
N THR A 89 11.16 -25.35 4.82
CA THR A 89 11.40 -26.58 4.08
C THR A 89 10.14 -27.06 3.40
N LEU A 90 10.30 -27.86 2.34
CA LEU A 90 9.19 -28.49 1.66
C LEU A 90 8.38 -29.42 2.58
N GLN A 91 9.06 -30.07 3.53
CA GLN A 91 8.41 -30.94 4.52
C GLN A 91 7.49 -30.15 5.46
N GLU A 92 7.89 -28.94 5.86
CA GLU A 92 7.06 -28.05 6.68
C GLU A 92 5.86 -27.53 5.88
N TYR A 93 6.08 -27.12 4.63
CA TYR A 93 5.00 -26.65 3.75
C TYR A 93 3.94 -27.73 3.49
N SER A 94 4.39 -28.97 3.28
CA SER A 94 3.53 -30.13 3.00
C SER A 94 3.25 -30.96 4.25
N GLU A 95 3.10 -30.32 5.41
CA GLU A 95 2.76 -31.03 6.65
C GLU A 95 1.47 -31.86 6.47
N GLY A 96 1.55 -33.15 6.80
CA GLY A 96 0.44 -34.09 6.63
C GLY A 96 0.34 -34.77 5.26
N VAL A 97 1.28 -34.49 4.35
CA VAL A 97 1.48 -35.24 3.10
C VAL A 97 2.48 -36.37 3.33
N ASP A 98 2.18 -37.57 2.80
CA ASP A 98 3.10 -38.70 2.86
C ASP A 98 4.38 -38.40 2.06
N SER A 99 5.53 -38.88 2.55
CA SER A 99 6.83 -38.56 1.94
C SER A 99 6.96 -39.02 0.48
N GLU A 100 6.16 -40.00 0.06
CA GLU A 100 6.14 -40.52 -1.31
C GLU A 100 5.41 -39.58 -2.29
N ASP A 101 4.53 -38.72 -1.78
CA ASP A 101 3.76 -37.74 -2.53
C ASP A 101 4.37 -36.33 -2.47
N LEU A 102 5.48 -36.16 -1.74
CA LEU A 102 6.22 -34.90 -1.71
C LEU A 102 6.87 -34.64 -3.07
N PRO A 103 6.72 -33.42 -3.62
CA PRO A 103 7.40 -33.09 -4.86
C PRO A 103 8.91 -33.04 -4.66
N ARG A 104 9.68 -33.14 -5.74
CA ARG A 104 11.13 -32.94 -5.66
C ARG A 104 11.45 -31.43 -5.67
N PRO A 105 12.51 -30.98 -4.97
CA PRO A 105 12.88 -29.57 -4.94
C PRO A 105 13.10 -28.93 -6.34
N ASP A 106 13.57 -29.71 -7.32
CA ASP A 106 13.81 -29.28 -8.70
C ASP A 106 12.57 -29.38 -9.61
N GLU A 107 11.46 -29.93 -9.11
CA GLU A 107 10.19 -29.95 -9.84
C GLU A 107 9.52 -28.60 -9.84
N LEU A 108 8.72 -28.35 -10.87
CA LEU A 108 7.98 -27.12 -11.01
C LEU A 108 6.80 -27.08 -10.07
N VAL A 109 6.58 -25.91 -9.51
CA VAL A 109 5.40 -25.59 -8.73
C VAL A 109 4.18 -25.42 -9.64
N GLY A 110 3.01 -25.78 -9.14
CA GLY A 110 1.74 -25.56 -9.81
C GLY A 110 1.41 -24.07 -9.97
N GLU A 111 0.57 -23.74 -10.95
CA GLU A 111 0.16 -22.35 -11.20
C GLU A 111 -0.60 -21.75 -10.01
N LEU A 112 -1.34 -22.57 -9.27
CA LEU A 112 -2.11 -22.13 -8.10
C LEU A 112 -1.21 -21.69 -6.95
N GLU A 113 -0.17 -22.47 -6.64
CA GLU A 113 0.78 -22.12 -5.59
C GLU A 113 1.57 -20.86 -5.98
N ILE A 114 2.00 -20.76 -7.24
CA ILE A 114 2.65 -19.54 -7.77
C ILE A 114 1.75 -18.32 -7.65
N TYR A 115 0.46 -18.46 -7.99
CA TYR A 115 -0.52 -17.40 -7.81
C TYR A 115 -0.64 -17.02 -6.33
N ASN A 116 -0.78 -17.99 -5.43
CA ASN A 116 -0.92 -17.74 -4.00
C ASN A 116 0.29 -17.01 -3.42
N VAL A 117 1.53 -17.40 -3.75
CA VAL A 117 2.69 -16.68 -3.22
C VAL A 117 2.74 -15.24 -3.72
N SER A 118 2.41 -15.05 -5.00
CA SER A 118 2.40 -13.74 -5.63
C SER A 118 1.32 -12.83 -5.03
N GLU A 119 0.11 -13.35 -4.85
CA GLU A 119 -1.06 -12.60 -4.36
C GLU A 119 -0.99 -12.31 -2.84
N TYR A 120 -0.59 -13.29 -2.04
CA TYR A 120 -0.64 -13.16 -0.58
C TYR A 120 0.63 -12.58 0.04
N TRP A 121 1.79 -12.75 -0.60
CA TRP A 121 3.07 -12.40 0.02
C TRP A 121 3.90 -11.41 -0.76
N GLU A 122 3.73 -11.36 -2.09
CA GLU A 122 4.48 -10.42 -2.94
C GLU A 122 3.64 -9.24 -3.45
N ASN A 123 2.31 -9.26 -3.26
CA ASN A 123 1.40 -8.22 -3.73
C ASN A 123 1.75 -6.86 -3.08
N PRO A 124 2.19 -5.86 -3.86
CA PRO A 124 2.61 -4.56 -3.32
C PRO A 124 1.52 -3.81 -2.55
N SER A 125 0.24 -4.02 -2.89
CA SER A 125 -0.90 -3.42 -2.18
C SER A 125 -1.03 -4.00 -0.76
N ARG A 126 -0.94 -5.32 -0.65
CA ARG A 126 -0.96 -6.03 0.63
C ARG A 126 0.28 -5.75 1.48
N LEU A 127 1.44 -5.63 0.83
CA LEU A 127 2.68 -5.20 1.50
C LEU A 127 2.55 -3.79 2.08
N ALA A 128 1.91 -2.85 1.37
CA ALA A 128 1.62 -1.52 1.90
C ALA A 128 0.67 -1.57 3.09
N PHE A 129 -0.38 -2.40 3.03
CA PHE A 129 -1.31 -2.62 4.15
C PHE A 129 -0.57 -3.03 5.42
N HIS A 130 0.16 -4.15 5.37
CA HIS A 130 0.87 -4.66 6.54
C HIS A 130 1.99 -3.72 7.01
N PHE A 131 2.66 -3.02 6.09
CA PHE A 131 3.66 -2.03 6.47
C PHE A 131 3.04 -0.88 7.27
N LEU A 132 1.97 -0.26 6.77
CA LEU A 132 1.37 0.92 7.38
C LEU A 132 0.57 0.61 8.65
N GLU A 133 -0.11 -0.54 8.72
CA GLU A 133 -0.91 -0.94 9.89
C GLU A 133 -0.04 -1.09 11.15
N ASN A 134 1.24 -1.41 10.98
CA ASN A 134 2.19 -1.57 12.08
C ASN A 134 2.85 -0.24 12.54
N LEU A 135 2.51 0.89 11.90
CA LEU A 135 3.08 2.19 12.24
C LEU A 135 2.12 3.05 13.06
N ASP A 136 2.68 3.84 13.97
CA ASP A 136 1.96 4.97 14.56
C ASP A 136 1.92 6.12 13.54
N LEU A 137 0.82 6.19 12.77
CA LEU A 137 0.60 7.22 11.74
C LEU A 137 0.29 8.61 12.32
N GLY A 138 0.15 8.70 13.64
CA GLY A 138 -0.07 9.96 14.35
C GLY A 138 -1.47 10.55 14.17
N PRO A 139 -1.83 11.53 15.00
CA PRO A 139 -3.20 12.05 15.10
C PRO A 139 -3.67 12.86 13.88
N GLU A 140 -2.76 13.22 12.97
CA GLU A 140 -3.10 13.94 11.74
C GLU A 140 -3.76 13.02 10.70
N LEU A 141 -3.49 11.71 10.78
CA LEU A 141 -3.94 10.66 9.84
C LEU A 141 -4.76 9.55 10.52
N ASP A 142 -4.54 9.32 11.82
CA ASP A 142 -5.21 8.28 12.60
C ASP A 142 -6.21 8.92 13.59
N GLY A 143 -7.51 8.72 13.33
CA GLY A 143 -8.61 9.10 14.22
C GLY A 143 -9.76 9.88 13.57
N ASP A 144 -10.93 9.90 14.24
CA ASP A 144 -12.16 10.56 13.77
C ASP A 144 -12.04 12.07 13.51
N ASN A 145 -10.98 12.72 14.02
CA ASN A 145 -10.72 14.15 13.88
C ASN A 145 -9.39 14.47 13.15
N GLY A 146 -8.79 13.48 12.47
CA GLY A 146 -7.62 13.70 11.63
C GLY A 146 -7.92 14.74 10.53
N ILE A 147 -6.91 15.50 10.14
CA ILE A 147 -7.03 16.48 9.05
C ILE A 147 -6.91 15.77 7.70
N GLY A 148 -6.08 14.72 7.62
CA GLY A 148 -6.03 13.78 6.51
C GLY A 148 -6.69 12.45 6.87
N ALA A 149 -6.67 11.50 5.92
CA ALA A 149 -7.18 10.15 6.15
C ALA A 149 -6.34 9.10 5.43
N ILE A 150 -6.23 7.92 6.04
CA ILE A 150 -5.73 6.70 5.43
C ILE A 150 -6.79 5.63 5.67
N ASN A 151 -7.30 4.99 4.62
CA ASN A 151 -8.33 3.98 4.75
C ASN A 151 -7.73 2.60 4.52
N PHE A 152 -7.85 1.75 5.54
CA PHE A 152 -7.45 0.35 5.50
C PHE A 152 -8.66 -0.51 5.15
N TYR A 153 -8.49 -1.39 4.18
CA TYR A 153 -9.50 -2.36 3.77
C TYR A 153 -8.96 -3.77 4.00
N ASP A 154 -9.68 -4.54 4.80
CA ASP A 154 -9.42 -5.95 5.09
C ASP A 154 -10.67 -6.75 4.71
N GLY A 155 -10.73 -7.15 3.44
CA GLY A 155 -11.86 -7.80 2.79
C GLY A 155 -13.02 -6.86 2.48
N LEU A 156 -13.52 -6.88 1.24
CA LEU A 156 -14.69 -6.09 0.83
C LEU A 156 -16.01 -6.84 1.01
N SER A 157 -15.95 -8.16 1.17
CA SER A 157 -17.11 -9.04 1.32
C SER A 157 -16.76 -10.35 2.04
N PRO A 158 -17.74 -11.16 2.48
CA PRO A 158 -17.44 -12.48 3.04
C PRO A 158 -16.65 -13.34 2.05
N ALA A 159 -15.57 -13.98 2.53
CA ALA A 159 -14.62 -14.76 1.75
C ALA A 159 -13.72 -13.96 0.78
N ASP A 160 -13.71 -12.63 0.90
CA ASP A 160 -12.69 -11.78 0.30
C ASP A 160 -11.65 -11.44 1.37
N ASP A 161 -10.39 -11.78 1.10
CA ASP A 161 -9.23 -11.56 1.96
C ASP A 161 -8.25 -10.54 1.37
N SER A 162 -8.72 -9.74 0.42
CA SER A 162 -7.97 -8.61 -0.16
C SER A 162 -7.65 -7.59 0.93
N GLN A 163 -6.38 -7.20 0.98
CA GLN A 163 -5.87 -6.22 1.94
C GLN A 163 -5.18 -5.09 1.19
N PHE A 164 -5.70 -3.88 1.34
CA PHE A 164 -5.18 -2.71 0.63
C PHE A 164 -5.45 -1.42 1.40
N VAL A 165 -4.71 -0.38 1.02
CA VAL A 165 -4.80 0.94 1.65
C VAL A 165 -5.06 1.98 0.57
N ASP A 166 -5.94 2.93 0.86
CA ASP A 166 -6.11 4.13 0.06
C ASP A 166 -5.88 5.42 0.87
N VAL A 167 -5.60 6.50 0.14
CA VAL A 167 -5.61 7.87 0.64
C VAL A 167 -6.47 8.74 -0.27
N PRO A 168 -7.34 9.61 0.27
CA PRO A 168 -8.36 10.28 -0.54
C PRO A 168 -7.83 11.47 -1.35
N ASP A 169 -6.72 12.08 -0.92
CA ASP A 169 -6.25 13.36 -1.46
C ASP A 169 -4.75 13.62 -1.24
N TYR A 170 -4.25 14.67 -1.90
CA TYR A 170 -2.86 15.10 -1.80
C TYR A 170 -2.46 15.58 -0.40
N LEU A 171 -3.39 16.13 0.39
CA LEU A 171 -3.06 16.55 1.75
C LEU A 171 -2.73 15.34 2.63
N SER A 172 -3.52 14.26 2.49
CA SER A 172 -3.30 12.99 3.18
C SER A 172 -1.98 12.34 2.73
N ILE A 173 -1.65 12.41 1.44
CA ILE A 173 -0.34 11.97 0.90
C ILE A 173 0.82 12.78 1.50
N SER A 174 0.70 14.10 1.56
CA SER A 174 1.70 14.99 2.14
C SER A 174 1.94 14.69 3.62
N LEU A 175 0.85 14.54 4.39
CA LEU A 175 0.90 14.17 5.80
C LEU A 175 1.56 12.79 5.99
N LEU A 176 1.27 11.83 5.11
CA LEU A 176 1.89 10.50 5.13
C LEU A 176 3.40 10.60 4.91
N GLN A 177 3.87 11.35 3.90
CA GLN A 177 5.32 11.54 3.69
C GLN A 177 5.99 12.22 4.88
N LYS A 178 5.38 13.27 5.44
CA LYS A 178 5.85 13.93 6.66
C LYS A 178 6.00 12.92 7.80
N ARG A 179 4.98 12.08 8.02
CA ARG A 179 5.00 11.11 9.11
C ARG A 179 6.05 10.02 8.90
N LEU A 180 6.20 9.51 7.69
CA LEU A 180 7.26 8.55 7.35
C LEU A 180 8.65 9.15 7.57
N ASN A 181 8.83 10.44 7.28
CA ASN A 181 10.05 11.18 7.60
C ASN A 181 10.33 11.29 9.10
N GLU A 182 9.30 11.46 9.93
CA GLU A 182 9.43 11.49 11.39
C GLU A 182 9.76 10.13 12.00
N ILE A 183 9.29 9.03 11.39
CA ILE A 183 9.49 7.66 11.90
C ILE A 183 10.90 7.15 11.57
N ASP A 184 11.26 7.10 10.29
CA ASP A 184 12.56 6.59 9.85
C ASP A 184 13.21 7.40 8.71
N GLY A 185 12.42 8.14 7.93
CA GLY A 185 12.90 8.94 6.80
C GLY A 185 13.58 8.13 5.70
N THR A 186 13.16 6.89 5.49
CA THR A 186 13.69 5.95 4.48
C THR A 186 12.70 5.59 3.37
N VAL A 187 11.41 5.85 3.56
CA VAL A 187 10.34 5.52 2.61
C VAL A 187 9.86 6.76 1.86
N ALA A 188 9.96 6.73 0.53
CA ALA A 188 9.53 7.83 -0.33
C ALA A 188 8.15 7.54 -0.89
N VAL A 189 7.23 8.48 -0.72
CA VAL A 189 5.94 8.44 -1.40
C VAL A 189 6.13 8.93 -2.84
N LYS A 190 5.60 8.17 -3.80
CA LYS A 190 5.63 8.54 -5.21
C LYS A 190 4.22 8.51 -5.77
N VAL A 191 3.72 9.67 -6.18
CA VAL A 191 2.41 9.78 -6.83
C VAL A 191 2.52 9.46 -8.32
N LEU A 192 1.56 8.68 -8.81
CA LEU A 192 1.37 8.43 -10.24
C LEU A 192 -0.09 8.69 -10.60
N GLY A 193 -0.33 9.68 -11.45
CA GLY A 193 -1.64 9.92 -12.04
C GLY A 193 -1.86 9.11 -13.32
N LEU A 194 -3.06 9.23 -13.91
CA LEU A 194 -3.42 8.54 -15.17
C LEU A 194 -2.40 8.78 -16.30
N GLU A 195 -1.84 9.98 -16.39
CA GLU A 195 -0.87 10.33 -17.44
C GLU A 195 0.48 9.60 -17.24
N ASP A 196 0.91 9.40 -15.99
CA ASP A 196 2.17 8.72 -15.65
C ASP A 196 2.11 7.21 -15.90
N LEU A 197 0.92 6.65 -15.77
CA LEU A 197 0.68 5.22 -15.97
C LEU A 197 0.99 4.80 -17.42
N ASN A 198 0.79 5.69 -18.41
CA ASN A 198 1.06 5.40 -19.83
C ASN A 198 0.37 4.09 -20.30
N GLY A 199 -0.85 3.83 -19.81
CA GLY A 199 -1.61 2.60 -20.10
C GLY A 199 -1.15 1.37 -19.32
N ARG A 200 -0.21 1.50 -18.37
CA ARG A 200 0.11 0.45 -17.40
C ARG A 200 -0.91 0.45 -16.28
N THR A 201 -1.33 -0.73 -15.86
CA THR A 201 -2.06 -0.93 -14.60
C THR A 201 -1.16 -1.67 -13.62
N PRO A 202 -1.34 -1.47 -12.30
CA PRO A 202 -0.77 -2.38 -11.32
C PRO A 202 -1.09 -3.84 -11.67
N TYR A 203 -0.17 -4.77 -11.39
CA TYR A 203 -0.39 -6.19 -11.64
C TYR A 203 -1.44 -6.80 -10.72
N PHE A 204 -1.53 -6.26 -9.51
CA PHE A 204 -2.48 -6.65 -8.49
C PHE A 204 -3.37 -5.43 -8.22
N ASN A 205 -4.69 -5.62 -8.29
CA ASN A 205 -5.70 -4.59 -8.07
C ASN A 205 -6.67 -5.06 -7.00
#